data_AF-A0A328PJH0-F1
#
_entry.id   AF-A0A328PJH0-F1
#
_cell.length_a   1.000
_cell.length_b   1.000
_cell.length_c   1.000
_cell.angle_alpha   90.00
_cell.angle_beta   90.00
_cell.angle_gamma   90.00
#
_symmetry.space_group_name_H-M   'P 1'
#
loop_
_entity.id
_entity.type
_entity.pdbx_description
1 polymer ?
#
loop_
_entity_poly.entity_id
_entity_poly.type
_entity_poly.pdbx_seq_one_letter_code
_entity_poly.pdbx_strand_id
1 'polypeptide(L)'
;MPANPVLLKLSEHLGPLYSTSANISGEEPIKDLQEAKIVFKEHKDKFMIVKSGCVSSGIFSTIYDYDNKEIIREGEIPRWKIFN
;
A
#
# COMPACT_ATOMS: atom_id res chain seq x y z
N MET A 1 7.58 -8.05 -0.47
CA MET A 1 6.29 -8.67 -0.85
C MET A 1 5.23 -8.22 0.16
N PRO A 2 3.99 -7.85 -0.23
CA PRO A 2 2.97 -7.43 0.72
C PRO A 2 2.58 -8.57 1.66
N ALA A 3 2.46 -8.28 2.96
CA ALA A 3 1.95 -9.21 3.96
C ALA A 3 0.40 -9.31 3.89
N ASN A 4 -0.15 -9.61 2.72
CA ASN A 4 -1.59 -9.67 2.48
C ASN A 4 -1.93 -10.82 1.51
N PRO A 5 -2.64 -11.87 1.94
CA PRO A 5 -2.91 -13.04 1.12
C PRO A 5 -3.79 -12.76 -0.10
N VAL A 6 -4.67 -11.75 -0.06
CA VAL A 6 -5.50 -11.36 -1.21
C VAL A 6 -4.62 -10.73 -2.29
N LEU A 7 -3.71 -9.82 -1.90
CA LEU A 7 -2.80 -9.18 -2.85
C LEU A 7 -1.78 -10.16 -3.44
N LEU A 8 -1.30 -11.13 -2.65
CA LEU A 8 -0.45 -12.21 -3.14
C LEU A 8 -1.13 -13.03 -4.23
N LYS A 9 -2.36 -13.49 -3.97
CA LYS A 9 -3.17 -14.23 -4.96
C LYS A 9 -3.44 -13.42 -6.22
N LEU A 10 -3.73 -12.13 -6.09
CA LEU A 10 -3.90 -11.25 -7.24
C LEU A 10 -2.62 -11.16 -8.08
N SER A 11 -1.47 -10.98 -7.43
CA SER A 11 -0.18 -10.91 -8.14
C SER A 11 0.19 -12.23 -8.81
N GLU A 12 -0.16 -13.38 -8.23
CA GLU A 12 0.06 -14.69 -8.86
C GLU A 12 -0.69 -14.84 -10.20
N HIS A 13 -1.90 -14.27 -10.29
CA HIS A 13 -2.74 -14.37 -11.50
C HIS A 13 -2.48 -13.25 -12.52
N LEU A 14 -2.09 -12.07 -12.05
CA LEU A 14 -1.94 -10.86 -12.87
C LEU A 14 -0.49 -10.53 -13.21
N GLY A 15 0.47 -11.17 -12.54
CA GLY A 15 1.88 -10.79 -12.58
C GLY A 15 2.24 -9.71 -11.54
N PRO A 16 3.41 -9.07 -11.67
CA PRO A 16 3.84 -7.99 -10.78
C PRO A 16 2.83 -6.83 -10.77
N LEU A 17 2.43 -6.41 -9.58
CA LEU A 17 1.52 -5.28 -9.39
C LEU A 17 2.31 -4.02 -9.04
N TYR A 18 2.23 -3.01 -9.90
CA TYR A 18 2.69 -1.65 -9.58
C TYR A 18 1.59 -0.92 -8.80
N SER A 19 1.92 -0.39 -7.64
CA SER A 19 0.95 0.26 -6.76
C SER A 19 1.61 1.35 -5.93
N THR A 20 0.89 2.46 -5.77
CA THR A 20 1.15 3.53 -4.82
C THR A 20 0.07 3.54 -3.74
N SER A 21 0.14 4.48 -2.80
CA SER A 21 -1.00 4.79 -1.95
C SER A 21 -2.24 5.07 -2.81
N ALA A 22 -3.40 4.61 -2.34
CA ALA A 22 -4.68 4.94 -2.96
C ALA A 22 -5.14 6.29 -2.42
N ASN A 23 -4.94 7.34 -3.21
CA ASN A 23 -5.34 8.72 -2.89
C ASN A 23 -5.40 9.56 -4.17
N ILE A 24 -6.01 10.75 -4.07
CA ILE A 24 -5.81 11.82 -5.03
C ILE A 24 -4.42 12.42 -4.78
N SER A 25 -3.65 12.70 -5.83
CA SER A 25 -2.29 13.23 -5.68
C SER A 25 -2.26 14.49 -4.82
N GLY A 26 -1.43 14.49 -3.78
CA GLY A 26 -1.33 15.58 -2.80
C GLY A 26 -2.19 15.41 -1.55
N GLU A 27 -3.16 14.49 -1.59
CA GLU A 27 -4.04 14.18 -0.45
C GLU A 27 -3.50 13.00 0.38
N GLU A 28 -4.02 12.88 1.61
CA GLU A 28 -3.70 11.76 2.50
C GLU A 28 -4.15 10.40 1.93
N PRO A 29 -3.40 9.31 2.22
CA PRO A 29 -3.82 7.95 1.88
C PRO A 29 -5.17 7.58 2.49
N ILE A 30 -6.01 6.94 1.68
CA ILE A 30 -7.31 6.42 2.11
C ILE A 30 -7.12 5.30 3.15
N LYS A 31 -7.88 5.37 4.25
CA LYS A 31 -7.76 4.50 5.41
C LYS A 31 -8.74 3.33 5.37
N ASP A 32 -9.91 3.55 4.78
CA ASP A 32 -10.95 2.53 4.72
C ASP A 32 -11.87 2.62 3.48
N LEU A 33 -12.77 1.65 3.37
CA LEU A 33 -13.71 1.52 2.25
C LEU A 33 -14.78 2.61 2.20
N GLN A 34 -15.19 3.17 3.34
CA GLN A 34 -16.20 4.22 3.36
C GLN A 34 -15.59 5.52 2.84
N GLU A 35 -14.39 5.86 3.32
CA GLU A 35 -13.61 6.99 2.83
C GLU A 35 -13.36 6.85 1.32
N ALA A 36 -12.94 5.68 0.83
CA ALA A 36 -12.75 5.42 -0.60
C ALA A 36 -14.00 5.72 -1.44
N LYS A 37 -15.18 5.29 -0.97
CA LYS A 37 -16.46 5.49 -1.67
C LYS A 37 -16.91 6.95 -1.74
N ILE A 38 -16.46 7.76 -0.78
CA ILE A 38 -16.73 9.20 -0.72
C ILE A 38 -15.75 9.94 -1.62
N VAL A 39 -14.45 9.77 -1.39
CA VAL A 39 -13.37 10.49 -2.11
C VAL A 39 -13.44 10.22 -3.61
N PHE A 40 -13.67 8.96 -4.00
CA PHE A 40 -13.71 8.60 -5.42
C PHE A 40 -15.13 8.46 -5.98
N LYS A 41 -16.13 9.11 -5.36
CA LYS A 41 -17.55 8.98 -5.76
C LYS A 41 -17.79 9.25 -7.25
N GLU A 42 -17.11 10.25 -7.80
CA GLU A 42 -17.24 10.68 -9.21
C GLU A 42 -16.49 9.80 -10.20
N HIS A 43 -15.77 8.79 -9.72
CA HIS A 43 -14.92 7.93 -10.52
C HIS A 43 -15.28 6.44 -10.36
N LYS A 44 -16.38 6.12 -9.66
CA LYS A 44 -16.78 4.75 -9.29
C LYS A 44 -16.84 3.76 -10.47
N ASP A 45 -17.12 4.25 -11.67
CA ASP A 45 -17.21 3.41 -12.88
C ASP A 45 -15.85 3.11 -13.53
N LYS A 46 -14.76 3.74 -13.05
CA LYS A 46 -13.42 3.65 -13.64
C LYS A 46 -12.49 2.66 -12.92
N PHE A 47 -12.83 2.22 -11.71
CA PHE A 47 -11.97 1.35 -10.92
C PHE A 47 -12.78 0.52 -9.93
N MET A 48 -12.17 -0.58 -9.46
CA MET A 48 -12.78 -1.48 -8.48
C MET A 48 -12.20 -1.21 -7.09
N ILE A 49 -13.07 -1.12 -6.08
CA ILE A 49 -12.67 -1.08 -4.67
C ILE A 49 -12.82 -2.48 -4.09
N VAL A 50 -11.72 -3.03 -3.57
CA VAL A 50 -11.68 -4.39 -3.00
C VAL A 50 -11.41 -4.31 -1.50
N LYS A 51 -12.22 -5.01 -0.70
CA LYS A 51 -11.93 -5.21 0.73
C LYS A 51 -10.82 -6.24 0.86
N SER A 52 -9.66 -5.84 1.37
CA SER A 52 -8.46 -6.70 1.42
C SER A 52 -8.53 -7.83 2.45
N GLY A 53 -9.48 -7.77 3.39
CA GLY A 53 -9.63 -8.76 4.48
C GLY A 53 -8.56 -8.66 5.58
N CYS A 54 -7.53 -7.84 5.41
CA CYS A 54 -6.51 -7.58 6.42
C CYS A 54 -6.75 -6.22 7.09
N VAL A 55 -6.38 -6.12 8.37
CA VAL A 55 -6.32 -4.84 9.07
C VAL A 55 -5.10 -4.08 8.56
N SER A 56 -5.31 -2.83 8.13
CA SER A 56 -4.22 -1.93 7.76
C SER A 56 -3.54 -1.40 9.03
N SER A 57 -2.21 -1.36 9.05
CA SER A 57 -1.47 -0.64 10.10
C SER A 57 -1.60 0.88 9.95
N GLY A 58 -2.06 1.37 8.79
CA GLY A 58 -2.13 2.79 8.47
C GLY A 58 -0.76 3.43 8.21
N ILE A 59 0.32 2.65 8.29
CA ILE A 59 1.70 3.10 8.09
C ILE A 59 2.19 2.49 6.78
N PHE A 60 2.83 3.31 5.94
CA PHE A 60 3.41 2.83 4.69
C PHE A 60 4.66 1.97 4.94
N SER A 61 5.10 1.24 3.90
CA SER A 61 6.30 0.43 3.97
C SER A 61 7.57 1.27 4.15
N THR A 62 8.49 0.76 4.98
CA THR A 62 9.88 1.22 5.01
C THR A 62 10.53 0.92 3.67
N ILE A 63 11.28 1.88 3.12
CA ILE A 63 12.05 1.68 1.90
C ILE A 63 13.54 1.77 2.26
N TYR A 64 14.24 0.69 1.93
CA TYR A 64 15.68 0.54 2.13
C TYR A 64 16.36 0.50 0.76
N ASP A 65 17.32 1.39 0.54
CA ASP A 65 18.21 1.36 -0.61
C ASP A 65 19.28 0.29 -0.38
N TYR A 66 19.19 -0.79 -1.15
CA TYR A 66 20.11 -1.90 -1.04
C TYR A 66 21.51 -1.57 -1.56
N ASP A 67 21.66 -0.63 -2.49
CA ASP A 67 22.95 -0.29 -3.09
C ASP A 67 23.73 0.65 -2.17
N ASN A 68 23.07 1.69 -1.66
CA ASN A 68 23.69 2.69 -0.77
C ASN A 68 23.63 2.32 0.73
N LYS A 69 22.93 1.24 1.08
CA LYS A 69 22.77 0.73 2.45
C LYS A 69 22.10 1.73 3.41
N GLU A 70 21.13 2.50 2.93
CA GLU A 70 20.42 3.51 3.71
C GLU A 70 18.90 3.35 3.69
N ILE A 71 18.22 3.88 4.70
CA ILE A 71 16.76 3.96 4.70
C ILE A 71 16.37 5.27 4.03
N ILE A 72 15.72 5.19 2.87
CA ILE A 72 15.23 6.36 2.14
C ILE A 72 13.86 6.82 2.64
N ARG A 73 13.13 5.93 3.33
CA ARG A 73 11.85 6.25 3.96
C ARG A 73 11.57 5.33 5.14
N GLU A 74 11.46 5.88 6.34
CA GLU A 74 11.08 5.16 7.57
C GLU A 74 9.57 4.85 7.56
N GLY A 75 9.19 3.58 7.77
CA GLY A 75 7.80 3.13 7.77
C GLY A 75 7.55 2.05 8.83
N GLU A 76 6.69 1.08 8.53
CA GLU A 76 6.27 0.05 9.49
C GLU A 76 7.42 -0.84 10.01
N ILE A 77 8.44 -1.12 9.19
CA ILE A 77 9.61 -1.89 9.63
C ILE A 77 10.62 -0.93 10.25
N PRO A 78 10.86 -1.01 11.57
CA PRO A 78 11.76 -0.07 12.22
C PRO A 78 13.22 -0.33 11.85
N ARG A 79 14.04 0.74 11.82
CA ARG A 79 15.48 0.70 11.51
C ARG A 79 16.26 -0.45 12.15
N TRP A 80 16.04 -0.70 13.43
CA TRP A 80 16.77 -1.75 14.16
C TRP A 80 16.49 -3.16 13.64
N LYS A 81 15.36 -3.41 12.95
CA LYS A 81 15.11 -4.71 12.30
C LYS A 81 15.87 -4.90 10.99
N ILE A 82 16.39 -3.82 10.40
CA ILE A 82 17.06 -3.85 9.08
C ILE A 82 18.58 -3.97 9.22
N PHE A 83 19.16 -3.35 10.24
CA PHE A 83 20.62 -3.28 10.45
C PHE A 83 21.13 -4.19 11.58
N ASN A 84 20.35 -5.18 12.02
CA ASN A 84 20.79 -6.21 12.96
C ASN A 84 21.65 -7.27 12.29
#